data_AF-A0A967LFQ1-F1
#
_entry.id   AF-A0A967LFQ1-F1
#
_cell.length_a   1.000
_cell.length_b   1.000
_cell.length_c   1.000
_cell.angle_alpha   90.00
_cell.angle_beta   90.00
_cell.angle_gamma   90.00
#
_symmetry.space_group_name_H-M   'P 1'
#
loop_
_entity.id
_entity.type
_entity.pdbx_description
1 polymer ?
#
loop_
_entity_poly.entity_id
_entity_poly.type
_entity_poly.pdbx_seq_one_letter_code
_entity_poly.pdbx_strand_id
1 'polypeptide(L)'
;ANAVAVHQKCGSPAIVIDFGTAVTFDVVGEGGSYLGGVIAPGLASMTHYLHRRTALLPEIDLAEPRSAIGKSTIEAMRAGAVYGYRGMIREI
;
A
#
# COMPACT_ATOMS: atom_id res chain seq x y z
N ALA A 1 -13.04 -11.23 6.43
CA ALA A 1 -14.22 -10.78 5.66
C ALA A 1 -13.92 -10.71 4.16
N ASN A 2 -12.85 -10.01 3.77
CA ASN A 2 -12.41 -9.84 2.37
C ASN A 2 -12.24 -11.17 1.61
N ALA A 3 -11.48 -12.12 2.18
CA ALA A 3 -11.26 -13.44 1.57
C ALA A 3 -12.56 -14.25 1.30
N VAL A 4 -13.54 -14.17 2.21
CA VAL A 4 -14.84 -14.84 2.02
C VAL A 4 -15.64 -14.15 0.92
N ALA A 5 -15.65 -12.81 0.92
CA ALA A 5 -16.39 -12.03 -0.06
C ALA A 5 -15.87 -12.22 -1.48
N VAL A 6 -14.55 -12.29 -1.69
CA VAL A 6 -13.98 -12.51 -3.03
C VAL A 6 -14.35 -13.90 -3.56
N HIS A 7 -14.27 -14.94 -2.72
CA HIS A 7 -14.64 -16.29 -3.15
C HIS A 7 -16.10 -16.37 -3.58
N GLN A 8 -17.01 -15.72 -2.83
CA GLN A 8 -18.44 -15.72 -3.15
C GLN A 8 -18.82 -14.86 -4.36
N LYS A 9 -18.16 -13.70 -4.56
CA LYS A 9 -18.56 -12.72 -5.57
C LYS A 9 -17.77 -12.81 -6.87
N CYS A 10 -16.51 -13.22 -6.79
CA CYS A 10 -15.57 -13.21 -7.89
C CYS A 10 -14.97 -14.60 -8.18
N GLY A 11 -15.22 -15.58 -7.31
CA GLY A 11 -14.57 -16.89 -7.38
C GLY A 11 -13.15 -16.86 -6.82
N SER A 12 -12.48 -18.01 -6.91
CA SER A 12 -11.11 -18.23 -6.46
C SER A 12 -10.42 -19.22 -7.41
N PRO A 13 -9.08 -19.19 -7.58
CA PRO A 13 -8.10 -18.48 -6.75
C PRO A 13 -8.08 -16.96 -6.98
N ALA A 14 -7.76 -16.20 -5.93
CA ALA A 14 -7.74 -14.74 -5.96
C ALA A 14 -6.76 -14.15 -4.92
N ILE A 15 -6.25 -12.94 -5.20
CA ILE A 15 -5.55 -12.12 -4.21
C ILE A 15 -6.39 -10.86 -4.00
N VAL A 16 -6.75 -10.56 -2.74
CA VAL A 16 -7.45 -9.32 -2.39
C VAL A 16 -6.47 -8.35 -1.79
N ILE A 17 -6.37 -7.16 -2.38
CA ILE A 17 -5.53 -6.07 -1.87
C ILE A 17 -6.45 -5.01 -1.27
N ASP A 18 -6.38 -4.83 0.05
CA ASP A 18 -7.16 -3.83 0.78
C ASP A 18 -6.28 -2.60 1.09
N PHE A 19 -6.73 -1.42 0.67
CA PHE A 19 -6.00 -0.16 0.77
C PHE A 19 -6.57 0.67 1.93
N GLY A 20 -6.00 0.49 3.14
CA GLY A 20 -6.41 1.23 4.34
C GLY A 20 -5.23 1.82 5.11
N THR A 21 -5.39 1.95 6.44
CA THR A 21 -4.30 2.34 7.35
C THR A 21 -3.10 1.41 7.23
N ALA A 22 -3.36 0.12 7.02
CA ALA A 22 -2.42 -0.85 6.49
C ALA A 22 -2.89 -1.28 5.09
N VAL A 23 -1.97 -1.82 4.31
CA VAL A 23 -2.30 -2.60 3.12
C VAL A 23 -2.26 -4.06 3.51
N THR A 24 -3.30 -4.80 3.13
CA THR A 24 -3.30 -6.24 3.30
C THR A 24 -3.43 -6.92 1.95
N PHE A 25 -2.68 -8.00 1.77
CA PHE A 25 -2.79 -8.93 0.66
C PHE A 25 -3.36 -10.21 1.24
N ASP A 26 -4.59 -10.57 0.93
CA ASP A 26 -5.20 -11.83 1.34
C ASP A 26 -5.16 -12.81 0.17
N VAL A 27 -4.41 -13.90 0.30
CA VAL A 27 -4.27 -14.92 -0.75
C VAL A 27 -5.29 -16.02 -0.52
N VAL A 28 -6.14 -16.24 -1.52
CA VAL A 28 -7.21 -17.22 -1.52
C VAL A 28 -6.94 -18.25 -2.62
N GLY A 29 -6.79 -19.51 -2.22
CA GLY A 29 -6.59 -20.65 -3.09
C GLY A 29 -7.88 -21.18 -3.69
N GLU A 30 -7.77 -22.27 -4.43
CA GLU A 30 -8.92 -22.99 -4.96
C GLU A 30 -9.88 -23.42 -3.83
N GLY A 31 -11.18 -23.49 -4.16
CA GLY A 31 -12.23 -23.85 -3.20
C GLY A 31 -12.44 -22.84 -2.06
N GLY A 32 -11.85 -21.64 -2.14
CA GLY A 32 -12.00 -20.60 -1.12
C GLY A 32 -11.08 -20.76 0.09
N SER A 33 -10.04 -21.59 -0.01
CA SER A 33 -9.06 -21.79 1.08
C SER A 33 -8.25 -20.52 1.32
N TYR A 34 -8.15 -20.05 2.57
CA TYR A 34 -7.26 -18.94 2.92
C TYR A 34 -5.84 -19.47 3.04
N LEU A 35 -4.94 -18.97 2.19
CA LEU A 35 -3.54 -19.43 2.12
C LEU A 35 -2.60 -18.56 2.96
N GLY A 36 -3.05 -17.39 3.42
CA GLY A 36 -2.26 -16.44 4.18
C GLY A 36 -2.26 -15.06 3.54
N GLY A 37 -1.27 -14.24 3.87
CA GLY A 37 -1.23 -12.88 3.38
C GLY A 37 -0.01 -12.07 3.78
N VAL A 38 -0.02 -10.82 3.34
CA VAL A 38 1.00 -9.81 3.67
C VAL A 38 0.31 -8.61 4.31
N ILE A 39 0.94 -8.03 5.34
CA ILE A 39 0.52 -6.77 5.95
C ILE A 39 1.65 -5.77 5.79
N ALA A 40 1.37 -4.64 5.15
CA ALA A 40 2.32 -3.56 4.95
C ALA A 40 1.74 -2.21 5.38
N PRO A 41 2.58 -1.19 5.65
CA PRO A 41 2.08 0.14 5.96
C PRO A 41 1.26 0.75 4.81
N GLY A 42 0.12 1.37 5.15
CA GLY A 42 -0.66 2.16 4.19
C GLY A 42 0.07 3.43 3.76
N LEU A 43 -0.26 3.94 2.56
CA LEU A 43 0.41 5.08 1.95
C LEU A 43 0.40 6.33 2.86
N ALA A 44 -0.78 6.67 3.41
CA ALA A 44 -0.94 7.79 4.33
C ALA A 44 -0.24 7.55 5.68
N SER A 45 -0.26 6.31 6.18
CA SER A 45 0.43 5.95 7.43
C SER A 45 1.94 6.13 7.31
N MET A 46 2.53 5.79 6.16
CA MET A 46 3.96 5.98 5.91
C MET A 46 4.36 7.45 5.94
N THR A 47 3.65 8.31 5.20
CA THR A 47 3.97 9.74 5.14
C THR A 47 3.75 10.43 6.48
N HIS A 48 2.64 10.11 7.16
CA HIS A 48 2.35 10.64 8.50
C HIS A 48 3.39 10.18 9.54
N TYR A 49 3.86 8.93 9.46
CA TYR A 49 4.92 8.44 10.33
C TYR A 49 6.24 9.21 10.12
N LEU A 50 6.64 9.42 8.86
CA LEU A 50 7.84 10.21 8.54
C LEU A 50 7.76 11.62 9.08
N HIS A 51 6.62 12.29 8.92
CA HIS A 51 6.40 13.62 9.49
C HIS A 51 6.54 13.62 11.02
N ARG A 52 5.87 12.68 11.70
CA ARG A 52 5.86 12.64 13.18
C ARG A 52 7.17 12.20 13.82
N ARG A 53 8.00 11.43 13.10
CA ARG A 53 9.21 10.80 13.65
C ARG A 53 10.51 11.46 13.21
N THR A 54 10.42 12.59 12.49
CA THR A 54 11.59 13.36 12.07
C THR A 54 11.37 14.84 12.36
N ALA A 55 12.45 15.59 12.57
CA ALA A 55 12.34 17.00 12.96
C ALA A 55 11.97 17.94 11.80
N LEU A 56 12.30 17.57 10.56
CA LEU A 56 12.29 18.48 9.40
C LEU A 56 11.38 18.03 8.25
N LEU A 57 10.83 16.81 8.29
CA LEU A 57 9.94 16.37 7.22
C LEU A 57 8.53 16.94 7.46
N PRO A 58 7.98 17.70 6.50
CA PRO A 58 6.65 18.27 6.64
C PRO A 58 5.58 17.18 6.51
N GLU A 59 4.38 17.49 7.01
CA GLU A 59 3.20 16.74 6.63
C GLU A 59 2.91 17.01 5.15
N ILE A 60 2.60 15.95 4.39
CA ILE A 60 2.37 16.06 2.95
C ILE A 60 1.06 15.40 2.54
N ASP A 61 0.32 16.07 1.67
CA ASP A 61 -0.77 15.44 0.93
C ASP A 61 -0.19 14.53 -0.17
N LEU A 62 -0.81 13.37 -0.31
CA LEU A 62 -0.47 12.42 -1.36
C LEU A 62 -0.98 12.91 -2.71
N ALA A 63 -0.05 13.01 -3.66
CA ALA A 63 -0.34 13.41 -5.03
C ALA A 63 0.63 12.68 -5.97
N GLU A 64 0.23 12.51 -7.23
CA GLU A 64 1.06 11.89 -8.25
C GLU A 64 2.38 12.67 -8.44
N PRO A 65 3.55 12.03 -8.29
CA PRO A 65 4.83 12.68 -8.53
C PRO A 65 5.05 12.89 -10.03
N ARG A 66 5.67 14.01 -10.40
CA ARG A 66 6.07 14.28 -11.79
C ARG A 66 7.33 13.52 -12.22
N SER A 67 8.13 13.06 -11.26
CA SER A 67 9.41 12.38 -11.46
C SER A 67 9.75 11.52 -10.24
N ALA A 68 10.52 10.44 -10.46
CA ALA A 68 11.06 9.59 -9.39
C ALA A 68 12.08 10.32 -8.50
N ILE A 69 12.74 11.35 -9.01
CA ILE A 69 13.73 12.14 -8.27
C ILE A 69 13.15 13.54 -8.00
N GLY A 70 12.75 13.78 -6.76
CA GLY A 70 12.25 15.08 -6.31
C GLY A 70 13.36 16.10 -6.09
N LYS A 71 13.07 17.38 -6.31
CA LYS A 71 14.00 18.52 -6.13
C LYS A 71 13.69 19.36 -4.89
N SER A 72 12.72 18.93 -4.09
CA SER A 72 12.40 19.47 -2.76
C SER A 72 12.07 18.33 -1.81
N THR A 73 12.07 18.59 -0.50
CA THR A 73 11.70 17.58 0.52
C THR A 73 10.31 17.00 0.26
N ILE A 74 9.33 17.85 -0.08
CA ILE A 74 7.96 17.43 -0.38
C ILE A 74 7.93 16.54 -1.62
N GLU A 75 8.63 16.93 -2.69
CA GLU A 75 8.70 16.13 -3.91
C GLU A 75 9.37 14.77 -3.69
N ALA A 76 10.48 14.75 -2.94
CA ALA A 76 11.20 13.53 -2.63
C ALA A 76 10.36 12.56 -1.78
N MET A 77 9.66 13.07 -0.76
CA MET A 77 8.75 12.26 0.05
C MET A 77 7.58 11.70 -0.77
N ARG A 78 6.97 12.51 -1.65
CA ARG A 78 5.89 12.05 -2.54
C ARG A 78 6.38 10.97 -3.51
N ALA A 79 7.53 11.17 -4.13
CA ALA A 79 8.12 10.20 -5.03
C ALA A 79 8.39 8.86 -4.32
N GLY A 80 9.06 8.91 -3.16
CA GLY A 80 9.34 7.71 -2.36
C GLY A 80 8.06 6.98 -1.93
N ALA A 81 7.06 7.70 -1.43
CA ALA A 81 5.79 7.13 -1.02
C ALA A 81 5.07 6.45 -2.21
N VAL A 82 4.85 7.16 -3.31
CA VAL A 82 4.04 6.66 -4.43
C VAL A 82 4.77 5.57 -5.22
N TYR A 83 6.03 5.78 -5.62
CA TYR A 83 6.76 4.76 -6.38
C TYR A 83 7.13 3.57 -5.52
N GLY A 84 7.52 3.77 -4.26
CA GLY A 84 7.81 2.67 -3.34
C GLY A 84 6.59 1.79 -3.11
N TYR A 85 5.42 2.40 -2.92
CA TYR A 85 4.17 1.67 -2.75
C TYR A 85 3.71 0.92 -4.00
N ARG A 86 3.86 1.52 -5.19
CA ARG A 86 3.64 0.81 -6.46
C ARG A 86 4.60 -0.35 -6.64
N GLY A 87 5.87 -0.16 -6.28
CA GLY A 87 6.88 -1.21 -6.30
C GLY A 87 6.48 -2.37 -5.41
N MET A 88 6.07 -2.09 -4.17
CA MET A 88 5.56 -3.08 -3.23
C MET A 88 4.39 -3.88 -3.80
N ILE A 89 3.38 -3.22 -4.39
CA ILE A 89 2.22 -3.90 -5.01
C ILE A 89 2.62 -4.74 -6.22
N ARG A 90 3.65 -4.33 -6.97
CA ARG A 90 4.09 -5.04 -8.17
C ARG A 90 4.97 -6.25 -7.82
N GLU A 91 5.73 -6.17 -6.75
CA GLU A 91 6.69 -7.20 -6.33
C GLU A 91 6.03 -8.33 -5.54
N ILE A 92 5.04 -7.99 -4.70
CA ILE A 92 4.23 -8.94 -3.93
C ILE A 92 3.14 -9.52 -4.81
#